data_AF-I3ICB2-F1
#
_entry.id   AF-I3ICB2-F1
#
_cell.length_a   1.000
_cell.length_b   1.000
_cell.length_c   1.000
_cell.angle_alpha   90.00
_cell.angle_beta   90.00
_cell.angle_gamma   90.00
#
_symmetry.space_group_name_H-M   'P 1'
#
loop_
_entity.id
_entity.type
_entity.pdbx_description
1 polymer ?
#
loop_
_entity_poly.entity_id
_entity_poly.type
_entity_poly.pdbx_seq_one_letter_code
_entity_poly.pdbx_strand_id
1 'polypeptide(L)'
;MVDKKISIGISDSAGFNRNFTSLKELLVFCKDEAEFWRSEDSINSNQSKRSHGCFSANNIFTSIISGIDDSSTLSDDQLSNAINHILSSQRAFLSNHWIWSAHGFTKSFLDVLEKHGEESANAFFSLVVHRSVRSINNSEILIGLISGYEYITQNSEIFQRRNSEKQSINQLRDRLEKAQEKLFSEIADSQEDFSEWDAGNREEAKTVIQNHKEANEQQAITQDKNFEEKLREWNTSITALENTYEEKLRLDKPAQYWNKAAVRYNKQGWTWVTAIVLLVFFALINFQDFFVHWLNGKELELKLNSFQGVILFGSIVATYAFVLRIFSRLAFSSFHLMRDAQEREQLTYLYLSLSNEAAIDKESRDIVLQALFSRSETGLLAQEHGPTMPGIDTLKNTVTK
;
A
#
# COMPACT_ATOMS: atom_id res chain seq x y z
N MET A 1 72.60 -84.34 43.47
CA MET A 1 73.25 -83.20 44.16
C MET A 1 72.48 -82.89 45.42
N VAL A 2 73.16 -82.82 46.57
CA VAL A 2 72.59 -82.22 47.80
C VAL A 2 72.32 -80.75 47.50
N ASP A 3 71.12 -80.26 47.81
CA ASP A 3 70.70 -78.91 47.49
C ASP A 3 71.48 -77.89 48.32
N LYS A 4 72.30 -77.08 47.64
CA LYS A 4 73.16 -76.06 48.26
C LYS A 4 72.45 -74.72 48.21
N LYS A 5 72.49 -73.98 49.34
CA LYS A 5 71.94 -72.61 49.41
C LYS A 5 72.88 -71.65 48.69
N ILE A 6 72.33 -70.92 47.72
CA ILE A 6 73.02 -69.87 46.97
C ILE A 6 72.18 -68.60 47.02
N SER A 7 72.76 -67.44 46.71
CA SER A 7 71.99 -66.20 46.52
C SER A 7 72.48 -65.51 45.26
N ILE A 8 71.74 -65.69 44.17
CA ILE A 8 72.15 -65.25 42.83
C ILE A 8 70.98 -64.59 42.12
N GLY A 9 71.15 -63.35 41.68
CA GLY A 9 70.20 -62.65 40.82
C GLY A 9 70.59 -62.73 39.35
N ILE A 10 69.63 -63.09 38.48
CA ILE A 10 69.74 -62.98 37.03
C ILE A 10 68.71 -61.96 36.54
N SER A 11 69.17 -61.03 35.68
CA SER A 11 68.35 -60.00 35.06
C SER A 11 68.42 -60.03 33.54
N ASP A 12 67.30 -59.73 32.89
CA ASP A 12 67.07 -59.65 31.44
C ASP A 12 67.03 -58.18 30.96
N SER A 13 67.37 -57.95 29.69
CA SER A 13 67.12 -56.75 28.89
C SER A 13 65.68 -56.18 28.95
N ALA A 14 64.66 -57.04 29.11
CA ALA A 14 63.26 -56.64 29.20
C ALA A 14 62.78 -56.35 30.65
N GLY A 15 63.70 -56.35 31.62
CA GLY A 15 63.41 -55.99 33.02
C GLY A 15 62.98 -57.16 33.92
N PHE A 16 63.06 -58.41 33.45
CA PHE A 16 62.93 -59.59 34.31
C PHE A 16 64.12 -59.64 35.29
N ASN A 17 63.87 -59.85 36.57
CA ASN A 17 64.90 -60.06 37.59
C ASN A 17 64.44 -61.13 38.58
N ARG A 18 65.20 -62.22 38.72
CA ARG A 18 64.88 -63.31 39.65
C ARG A 18 66.11 -63.67 40.48
N ASN A 19 65.90 -63.70 41.80
CA ASN A 19 66.88 -64.17 42.77
C ASN A 19 66.64 -65.64 43.07
N PHE A 20 67.64 -66.48 42.84
CA PHE A 20 67.63 -67.91 43.12
C PHE A 20 68.24 -68.18 44.49
N THR A 21 67.55 -68.99 45.30
CA THR A 21 67.98 -69.37 46.66
C THR A 21 68.52 -70.81 46.76
N SER A 22 68.24 -71.62 45.73
CA SER A 22 68.64 -73.02 45.61
C SER A 22 69.43 -73.24 44.31
N LEU A 23 70.51 -74.03 44.41
CA LEU A 23 71.31 -74.40 43.25
C LEU A 23 70.52 -75.26 42.26
N LYS A 24 69.60 -76.10 42.75
CA LYS A 24 68.73 -76.91 41.89
C LYS A 24 67.77 -76.04 41.10
N GLU A 25 67.22 -74.99 41.71
CA GLU A 25 66.32 -74.04 41.06
C GLU A 25 67.04 -73.27 39.94
N LEU A 26 68.26 -72.81 40.20
CA LEU A 26 69.11 -72.15 39.20
C LEU A 26 69.46 -73.09 38.04
N LEU A 27 69.80 -74.35 38.33
CA LEU A 27 70.20 -75.33 37.33
C LEU A 27 69.02 -75.72 36.41
N VAL A 28 67.82 -75.90 36.98
CA VAL A 28 66.60 -76.14 36.19
C VAL A 28 66.29 -74.95 35.30
N PHE A 29 66.34 -73.72 35.85
CA PHE A 29 66.11 -72.51 35.06
C PHE A 29 67.12 -72.36 33.90
N CYS A 30 68.41 -72.57 34.16
CA CYS A 30 69.43 -72.50 33.11
C CYS A 30 69.26 -73.59 32.06
N LYS A 31 68.78 -74.79 32.44
CA LYS A 31 68.49 -75.88 31.50
C LYS A 31 67.29 -75.56 30.61
N ASP A 32 66.19 -75.09 31.21
CA ASP A 32 64.97 -74.76 30.48
C ASP A 32 65.21 -73.61 29.49
N GLU A 33 65.94 -72.56 29.90
CA GLU A 33 66.32 -71.46 29.00
C GLU A 33 67.33 -71.90 27.93
N ALA A 34 68.34 -72.71 28.28
CA ALA A 34 69.28 -73.22 27.29
C ALA A 34 68.57 -74.10 26.24
N GLU A 35 67.63 -74.96 26.66
CA GLU A 35 66.87 -75.81 25.76
C GLU A 35 65.96 -75.00 24.82
N PHE A 36 65.26 -74.00 25.35
CA PHE A 36 64.40 -73.12 24.56
C PHE A 36 65.20 -72.32 23.50
N TRP A 37 66.28 -71.66 23.92
CA TRP A 37 67.09 -70.88 22.98
C TRP A 37 67.85 -71.78 22.00
N ARG A 38 68.18 -73.02 22.39
CA ARG A 38 68.76 -74.03 21.48
C ARG A 38 67.76 -74.51 20.43
N SER A 39 66.50 -74.76 20.81
CA SER A 39 65.48 -75.19 19.84
C SER A 39 65.24 -74.10 18.80
N GLU A 40 65.11 -72.85 19.24
CA GLU A 40 64.87 -71.72 18.34
C GLU A 40 66.10 -71.36 17.47
N ASP A 41 67.32 -71.53 17.98
CA ASP A 41 68.56 -71.36 17.20
C ASP A 41 68.71 -72.43 16.10
N SER A 42 68.36 -73.69 16.40
CA SER A 42 68.43 -74.79 15.44
C SER A 42 67.49 -74.60 14.25
N ILE A 43 66.29 -74.07 14.49
CA ILE A 43 65.28 -73.76 13.47
C ILE A 43 65.74 -72.61 12.56
N ASN A 44 66.49 -71.65 13.12
CA ASN A 44 66.86 -70.41 12.43
C ASN A 44 68.22 -70.45 11.69
N SER A 45 69.02 -71.50 11.89
CA SER A 45 70.39 -71.66 11.33
C SER A 45 70.51 -71.71 9.78
N ASN A 46 69.40 -71.76 9.05
CA ASN A 46 69.38 -71.87 7.57
C ASN A 46 69.44 -70.53 6.81
N GLN A 47 69.46 -69.38 7.49
CA GLN A 47 69.50 -68.07 6.83
C GLN A 47 70.63 -67.20 7.40
N SER A 48 71.63 -66.90 6.57
CA SER A 48 72.88 -66.18 6.88
C SER A 48 72.73 -64.70 7.29
N LYS A 49 71.54 -64.25 7.68
CA LYS A 49 71.22 -62.85 8.02
C LYS A 49 70.81 -62.61 9.48
N ARG A 50 71.00 -63.58 10.38
CA ARG A 50 70.39 -63.53 11.72
C ARG A 50 71.27 -64.07 12.82
N SER A 51 72.19 -63.25 13.31
CA SER A 51 72.85 -63.50 14.60
C SER A 51 72.43 -62.40 15.57
N HIS A 52 71.16 -62.43 16.01
CA HIS A 52 70.74 -61.56 17.10
C HIS A 52 71.38 -62.06 18.40
N GLY A 53 71.82 -61.13 19.26
CA GLY A 53 72.49 -61.46 20.52
C GLY A 53 71.70 -62.43 21.41
N CYS A 54 70.37 -62.48 21.30
CA CYS A 54 69.53 -63.39 22.10
C CYS A 54 69.88 -64.87 21.92
N PHE A 55 70.33 -65.33 20.75
CA PHE A 55 70.68 -66.75 20.53
C PHE A 55 71.98 -67.16 21.21
N SER A 56 72.88 -66.21 21.47
CA SER A 56 74.11 -66.47 22.24
C SER A 56 73.82 -66.75 23.72
N ALA A 57 72.59 -66.52 24.20
CA ALA A 57 72.16 -66.89 25.54
C ALA A 57 72.29 -68.41 25.80
N ASN A 58 72.03 -69.27 24.80
CA ASN A 58 72.19 -70.73 24.93
C ASN A 58 73.64 -71.12 25.29
N ASN A 59 74.63 -70.55 24.58
CA ASN A 59 76.05 -70.82 24.85
C ASN A 59 76.48 -70.36 26.24
N ILE A 60 75.85 -69.29 26.75
CA ILE A 60 76.12 -68.74 28.08
C ILE A 60 75.50 -69.60 29.16
N PHE A 61 74.23 -70.01 29.02
CA PHE A 61 73.59 -70.89 29.98
C PHE A 61 74.22 -72.29 30.00
N THR A 62 74.67 -72.81 28.86
CA THR A 62 75.44 -74.07 28.81
C THR A 62 76.82 -73.96 29.47
N SER A 63 77.50 -72.81 29.33
CA SER A 63 78.76 -72.54 30.04
C SER A 63 78.55 -72.38 31.56
N ILE A 64 77.41 -71.83 31.98
CA ILE A 64 77.02 -71.75 33.40
C ILE A 64 76.73 -73.16 33.93
N ILE A 65 76.04 -74.00 33.16
CA ILE A 65 75.76 -75.41 33.53
C ILE A 65 77.06 -76.21 33.66
N SER A 66 77.98 -76.12 32.71
CA SER A 66 79.26 -76.83 32.78
C SER A 66 80.14 -76.34 33.94
N GLY A 67 80.17 -75.03 34.18
CA GLY A 67 80.88 -74.45 35.33
C GLY A 67 80.29 -74.90 36.68
N ILE A 68 78.97 -75.12 36.76
CA ILE A 68 78.31 -75.67 37.95
C ILE A 68 78.61 -77.17 38.11
N ASP A 69 78.65 -77.93 37.02
CA ASP A 69 78.93 -79.37 37.03
C ASP A 69 80.41 -79.66 37.38
N ASP A 70 81.37 -78.88 36.86
CA ASP A 70 82.81 -78.99 37.19
C ASP A 70 83.11 -78.58 38.64
N SER A 71 82.33 -77.65 39.20
CA SER A 71 82.48 -77.15 40.57
C SER A 71 81.84 -78.07 41.63
N SER A 72 81.27 -79.21 41.22
CA SER A 72 80.48 -80.12 42.08
C SER A 72 81.24 -80.76 43.26
N THR A 73 82.57 -80.62 43.31
CA THR A 73 83.46 -81.15 44.36
C THR A 73 83.92 -80.10 45.39
N LEU A 74 83.56 -78.82 45.22
CA LEU A 74 84.01 -77.70 46.06
C LEU A 74 83.11 -77.44 47.28
N SER A 75 83.66 -76.81 48.31
CA SER A 75 82.93 -76.37 49.53
C SER A 75 81.89 -75.28 49.21
N ASP A 76 80.86 -75.13 50.05
CA ASP A 76 79.69 -74.28 49.76
C ASP A 76 80.04 -72.80 49.53
N ASP A 77 81.01 -72.25 50.28
CA ASP A 77 81.49 -70.86 50.11
C ASP A 77 82.33 -70.69 48.84
N GLN A 78 83.15 -71.68 48.50
CA GLN A 78 83.95 -71.66 47.26
C GLN A 78 83.07 -71.80 46.01
N LEU A 79 81.99 -72.58 46.11
CA LEU A 79 81.03 -72.80 45.05
C LEU A 79 80.19 -71.55 44.78
N SER A 80 79.75 -70.84 45.83
CA SER A 80 79.08 -69.54 45.65
C SER A 80 79.99 -68.50 44.98
N ASN A 81 81.27 -68.45 45.36
CA ASN A 81 82.24 -67.53 44.77
C ASN A 81 82.58 -67.89 43.30
N ALA A 82 82.73 -69.17 42.97
CA ALA A 82 82.98 -69.64 41.61
C ALA A 82 81.82 -69.32 40.67
N ILE A 83 80.58 -69.58 41.12
CA ILE A 83 79.39 -69.27 40.32
C ILE A 83 79.22 -67.75 40.19
N ASN A 84 79.46 -66.96 41.24
CA ASN A 84 79.43 -65.51 41.17
C ASN A 84 80.50 -64.95 40.21
N HIS A 85 81.69 -65.56 40.15
CA HIS A 85 82.73 -65.15 39.20
C HIS A 85 82.29 -65.42 37.74
N ILE A 86 81.78 -66.62 37.44
CA ILE A 86 81.27 -66.98 36.11
C ILE A 86 80.11 -66.05 35.72
N LEU A 87 79.15 -65.86 36.62
CA LEU A 87 78.02 -64.97 36.37
C LEU A 87 78.43 -63.51 36.25
N SER A 88 79.44 -63.04 36.98
CA SER A 88 79.93 -61.65 36.84
C SER A 88 80.48 -61.38 35.45
N SER A 89 81.13 -62.37 34.83
CA SER A 89 81.64 -62.27 33.45
C SER A 89 80.52 -62.26 32.41
N GLN A 90 79.40 -62.92 32.69
CA GLN A 90 78.27 -63.08 31.77
C GLN A 90 77.10 -62.12 32.04
N ARG A 91 77.09 -61.44 33.19
CA ARG A 91 75.98 -60.58 33.65
C ARG A 91 75.71 -59.42 32.70
N ALA A 92 76.75 -58.79 32.16
CA ALA A 92 76.61 -57.69 31.21
C ALA A 92 75.97 -58.15 29.89
N PHE A 93 76.18 -59.40 29.49
CA PHE A 93 75.53 -59.96 28.32
C PHE A 93 74.07 -60.26 28.59
N LEU A 94 73.79 -60.96 29.70
CA LEU A 94 72.44 -61.35 30.10
C LEU A 94 71.54 -60.12 30.31
N SER A 95 72.07 -59.04 30.88
CA SER A 95 71.30 -57.80 31.08
C SER A 95 71.01 -57.03 29.80
N ASN A 96 71.78 -57.24 28.73
CA ASN A 96 71.70 -56.40 27.52
C ASN A 96 71.10 -57.12 26.31
N HIS A 97 71.23 -58.45 26.22
CA HIS A 97 70.90 -59.19 24.99
C HIS A 97 70.03 -60.43 25.21
N TRP A 98 70.05 -61.02 26.40
CA TRP A 98 69.16 -62.15 26.71
C TRP A 98 67.75 -61.60 26.95
N ILE A 99 66.75 -62.32 26.43
CA ILE A 99 65.32 -62.12 26.64
C ILE A 99 64.79 -63.38 27.30
N TRP A 100 63.94 -63.27 28.31
CA TRP A 100 63.35 -64.41 29.00
C TRP A 100 62.30 -65.09 28.11
N SER A 101 62.39 -66.41 27.99
CA SER A 101 61.53 -67.20 27.08
C SER A 101 60.03 -67.03 27.34
N ALA A 102 59.64 -66.76 28.58
CA ALA A 102 58.24 -66.69 29.00
C ALA A 102 57.59 -65.30 28.84
N HIS A 103 58.28 -64.30 28.28
CA HIS A 103 57.63 -63.04 27.98
C HIS A 103 56.56 -63.23 26.87
N GLY A 104 55.39 -62.63 27.07
CA GLY A 104 54.27 -62.72 26.11
C GLY A 104 54.57 -62.16 24.73
N PHE A 105 55.63 -61.34 24.59
CA PHE A 105 56.09 -60.79 23.32
C PHE A 105 57.21 -61.62 22.66
N THR A 106 57.83 -62.60 23.35
CA THR A 106 59.00 -63.33 22.84
C THR A 106 58.68 -64.07 21.54
N LYS A 107 57.52 -64.74 21.45
CA LYS A 107 57.10 -65.44 20.22
C LYS A 107 56.84 -64.47 19.06
N SER A 108 56.13 -63.36 19.32
CA SER A 108 55.88 -62.35 18.29
C SER A 108 57.16 -61.63 17.85
N PHE A 109 58.10 -61.43 18.77
CA PHE A 109 59.45 -60.92 18.46
C PHE A 109 60.22 -61.90 17.57
N LEU A 110 60.18 -63.21 17.88
CA LEU A 110 60.78 -64.25 17.05
C LEU A 110 60.14 -64.31 15.66
N ASP A 111 58.82 -64.20 15.54
CA ASP A 111 58.13 -64.15 14.24
C ASP A 111 58.56 -62.93 13.39
N VAL A 112 58.72 -61.75 14.02
CA VAL A 112 59.20 -60.54 13.34
C VAL A 112 60.66 -60.70 12.93
N LEU A 113 61.48 -61.28 13.79
CA LEU A 113 62.87 -61.64 13.47
C LEU A 113 62.92 -62.62 12.29
N GLU A 114 62.03 -63.61 12.26
CA GLU A 114 61.94 -64.65 11.22
C GLU A 114 61.47 -64.10 9.86
N LYS A 115 60.63 -63.07 9.84
CA LYS A 115 60.05 -62.56 8.58
C LYS A 115 60.77 -61.33 8.03
N HIS A 116 61.26 -60.46 8.91
CA HIS A 116 61.69 -59.11 8.52
C HIS A 116 63.14 -58.78 8.89
N GLY A 117 63.80 -59.62 9.70
CA GLY A 117 65.23 -59.49 10.01
C GLY A 117 65.52 -58.77 11.33
N GLU A 118 66.82 -58.60 11.63
CA GLU A 118 67.31 -58.15 12.94
C GLU A 118 66.91 -56.72 13.29
N GLU A 119 67.03 -55.78 12.34
CA GLU A 119 66.68 -54.38 12.56
C GLU A 119 65.19 -54.19 12.82
N SER A 120 64.33 -54.97 12.15
CA SER A 120 62.88 -54.99 12.40
C SER A 120 62.56 -55.53 13.79
N ALA A 121 63.23 -56.59 14.22
CA ALA A 121 63.02 -57.17 15.55
C ALA A 121 63.48 -56.22 16.66
N ASN A 122 64.63 -55.56 16.49
CA ASN A 122 65.12 -54.52 17.41
C ASN A 122 64.16 -53.33 17.51
N ALA A 123 63.59 -52.89 16.37
CA ALA A 123 62.60 -51.84 16.35
C ALA A 123 61.30 -52.26 17.08
N PHE A 124 60.80 -53.47 16.82
CA PHE A 124 59.66 -54.06 17.53
C PHE A 124 59.91 -54.11 19.04
N PHE A 125 61.06 -54.65 19.47
CA PHE A 125 61.44 -54.73 20.87
C PHE A 125 61.52 -53.35 21.53
N SER A 126 62.13 -52.37 20.84
CA SER A 126 62.24 -51.00 21.35
C SER A 126 60.90 -50.29 21.56
N LEU A 127 59.91 -50.61 20.73
CA LEU A 127 58.57 -50.05 20.84
C LEU A 127 57.73 -50.76 21.91
N VAL A 128 57.75 -52.10 21.93
CA VAL A 128 56.94 -52.90 22.85
C VAL A 128 57.46 -52.82 24.29
N VAL A 129 58.78 -52.89 24.48
CA VAL A 129 59.41 -52.93 25.81
C VAL A 129 59.78 -51.53 26.29
N HIS A 130 60.49 -50.75 25.47
CA HIS A 130 61.00 -49.43 25.89
C HIS A 130 60.06 -48.26 25.56
N ARG A 131 58.95 -48.49 24.84
CA ARG A 131 58.02 -47.44 24.36
C ARG A 131 58.73 -46.29 23.66
N SER A 132 59.81 -46.60 22.97
CA SER A 132 60.68 -45.63 22.32
C SER A 132 60.73 -45.89 20.83
N VAL A 133 60.84 -44.82 20.05
CA VAL A 133 61.01 -44.90 18.60
C VAL A 133 62.37 -44.30 18.28
N ARG A 134 63.27 -45.12 17.72
CA ARG A 134 64.54 -44.65 17.16
C ARG A 134 64.32 -44.05 15.77
N SER A 135 65.32 -43.35 15.24
CA SER A 135 65.27 -42.77 13.89
C SER A 135 64.88 -43.83 12.85
N ILE A 136 63.82 -43.57 12.09
CA ILE A 136 63.35 -44.45 11.02
C ILE A 136 64.19 -44.15 9.77
N ASN A 137 65.36 -44.77 9.68
CA ASN A 137 66.29 -44.62 8.55
C ASN A 137 66.26 -45.80 7.57
N ASN A 138 65.52 -46.87 7.89
CA ASN A 138 65.39 -48.07 7.06
C ASN A 138 63.92 -48.53 7.03
N SER A 139 63.48 -49.09 5.90
CA SER A 139 62.14 -49.68 5.75
C SER A 139 61.92 -50.85 6.70
N GLU A 140 62.96 -51.62 7.01
CA GLU A 140 62.92 -52.72 7.97
C GLU A 140 62.55 -52.22 9.38
N ILE A 141 63.06 -51.06 9.80
CA ILE A 141 62.71 -50.44 11.10
C ILE A 141 61.25 -50.01 11.11
N LEU A 142 60.76 -49.42 10.01
CA LEU A 142 59.35 -49.02 9.90
C LEU A 142 58.41 -50.23 10.00
N ILE A 143 58.74 -51.33 9.34
CA ILE A 143 57.97 -52.58 9.42
C ILE A 143 57.93 -53.09 10.87
N GLY A 144 59.08 -53.11 11.57
CA GLY A 144 59.15 -53.50 12.98
C GLY A 144 58.30 -52.62 13.90
N LEU A 145 58.28 -51.31 13.66
CA LEU A 145 57.45 -50.35 14.42
C LEU A 145 55.96 -50.56 14.15
N ILE A 146 55.55 -50.81 12.90
CA ILE A 146 54.15 -51.09 12.54
C ILE A 146 53.69 -52.39 13.18
N SER A 147 54.49 -53.46 13.09
CA SER A 147 54.18 -54.73 13.76
C SER A 147 54.11 -54.59 15.28
N GLY A 148 54.98 -53.75 15.88
CA GLY A 148 54.92 -53.46 17.31
C GLY A 148 53.68 -52.65 17.70
N TYR A 149 53.28 -51.69 16.87
CA TYR A 149 52.04 -50.94 17.03
C TYR A 149 50.83 -51.88 16.97
N GLU A 150 50.74 -52.74 15.96
CA GLU A 150 49.67 -53.74 15.83
C GLU A 150 49.60 -54.68 17.04
N TYR A 151 50.75 -55.12 17.56
CA TYR A 151 50.82 -55.95 18.76
C TYR A 151 50.29 -55.24 20.01
N ILE A 152 50.60 -53.94 20.18
CA ILE A 152 50.13 -53.14 21.31
C ILE A 152 48.63 -52.83 21.17
N THR A 153 48.19 -52.45 19.98
CA THR A 153 46.81 -52.06 19.71
C THR A 153 46.07 -53.18 19.00
N GLN A 154 45.84 -54.29 19.71
CA GLN A 154 45.18 -55.50 19.19
C GLN A 154 43.79 -55.26 18.57
N ASN A 155 43.17 -54.09 18.81
CA ASN A 155 41.82 -53.72 18.36
C ASN A 155 41.74 -52.34 17.65
N SER A 156 42.84 -51.79 17.10
CA SER A 156 42.72 -50.49 16.41
C SER A 156 42.05 -50.64 15.04
N GLU A 157 40.79 -50.20 14.93
CA GLU A 157 40.21 -49.85 13.63
C GLU A 157 40.92 -48.60 13.12
N ILE A 158 41.81 -48.75 12.13
CA ILE A 158 42.33 -47.60 11.37
C ILE A 158 41.13 -46.76 10.93
N PHE A 159 41.07 -45.46 11.25
CA PHE A 159 39.94 -44.56 10.97
C PHE A 159 39.33 -44.82 9.58
N GLN A 160 38.26 -45.62 9.50
CA GLN A 160 37.65 -45.98 8.22
C GLN A 160 36.83 -44.77 7.74
N ARG A 161 37.40 -43.99 6.81
CA ARG A 161 36.78 -42.84 6.12
C ARG A 161 35.29 -43.08 5.81
N ARG A 162 34.96 -44.29 5.33
CA ARG A 162 33.60 -44.72 4.96
C ARG A 162 32.55 -44.49 6.06
N ASN A 163 32.90 -44.70 7.34
CA ASN A 163 31.96 -44.55 8.45
C ASN A 163 31.62 -43.08 8.71
N SER A 164 32.64 -42.21 8.67
CA SER A 164 32.44 -40.76 8.81
C SER A 164 31.64 -40.16 7.65
N GLU A 165 31.88 -40.62 6.42
CA GLU A 165 31.12 -40.20 5.24
C GLU A 165 29.66 -40.64 5.33
N LYS A 166 29.41 -41.90 5.72
CA LYS A 166 28.05 -42.41 5.92
C LYS A 166 27.26 -41.57 6.94
N GLN A 167 27.89 -41.17 8.04
CA GLN A 167 27.25 -40.31 9.04
C GLN A 167 26.93 -38.93 8.46
N SER A 168 27.85 -38.32 7.71
CA SER A 168 27.62 -37.02 7.07
C SER A 168 26.49 -37.06 6.03
N ILE A 169 26.41 -38.13 5.24
CA ILE A 169 25.35 -38.34 4.24
C ILE A 169 23.99 -38.51 4.92
N ASN A 170 23.93 -39.27 6.02
CA ASN A 170 22.70 -39.41 6.80
C ASN A 170 22.24 -38.06 7.35
N GLN A 171 23.15 -37.24 7.89
CA GLN A 171 22.81 -35.89 8.36
C GLN A 171 22.30 -34.99 7.23
N LEU A 172 22.87 -35.08 6.03
CA LEU A 172 22.37 -34.34 4.87
C LEU A 172 20.98 -34.80 4.46
N ARG A 173 20.72 -36.11 4.49
CA ARG A 173 19.39 -36.68 4.21
C ARG A 173 18.36 -36.17 5.22
N ASP A 174 18.65 -36.24 6.52
CA ASP A 174 17.74 -35.79 7.57
C ASP A 174 17.45 -34.28 7.46
N ARG A 175 18.44 -33.48 7.07
CA ARG A 175 18.27 -32.05 6.82
C ARG A 175 17.37 -31.78 5.61
N LEU A 176 17.54 -32.54 4.53
CA LEU A 176 16.71 -32.44 3.34
C LEU A 176 15.26 -32.82 3.65
N GLU A 177 15.04 -33.89 4.39
CA GLU A 177 13.70 -34.33 4.80
C GLU A 177 13.00 -33.26 5.64
N LYS A 178 13.67 -32.70 6.65
CA LYS A 178 13.14 -31.60 7.46
C LYS A 178 12.87 -30.34 6.64
N ALA A 179 13.75 -30.00 5.70
CA ALA A 179 13.54 -28.84 4.83
C ALA A 179 12.34 -29.05 3.91
N GLN A 180 12.15 -30.27 3.40
CA GLN A 180 11.03 -30.64 2.55
C GLN A 180 9.71 -30.60 3.33
N GLU A 181 9.66 -31.17 4.54
CA GLU A 181 8.49 -31.11 5.43
C GLU A 181 8.11 -29.66 5.74
N LYS A 182 9.09 -28.82 6.09
CA LYS A 182 8.87 -27.41 6.37
C LYS A 182 8.37 -26.65 5.15
N LEU A 183 8.91 -26.94 3.97
CA LEU A 183 8.48 -26.29 2.74
C LEU A 183 7.04 -26.69 2.38
N PHE A 184 6.66 -27.94 2.60
CA PHE A 184 5.27 -28.36 2.41
C PHE A 184 4.31 -27.74 3.41
N SER A 185 4.70 -27.58 4.69
CA SER A 185 3.86 -26.88 5.66
C SER A 185 3.68 -25.41 5.28
N GLU A 186 4.76 -24.70 4.91
CA GLU A 186 4.67 -23.30 4.48
C GLU A 186 3.81 -23.12 3.22
N ILE A 187 3.88 -24.06 2.27
CA ILE A 187 3.02 -24.04 1.07
C ILE A 187 1.56 -24.28 1.44
N ALA A 188 1.28 -25.21 2.36
CA ALA A 188 -0.08 -25.47 2.82
C ALA A 188 -0.68 -24.25 3.51
N ASP A 189 0.06 -23.63 4.43
CA ASP A 189 -0.35 -22.42 5.15
C ASP A 189 -0.59 -21.27 4.15
N SER A 190 0.34 -21.05 3.20
CA SER A 190 0.18 -20.01 2.18
C SER A 190 -1.02 -20.26 1.25
N GLN A 191 -1.38 -21.51 1.00
CA GLN A 191 -2.53 -21.87 0.17
C GLN A 191 -3.85 -21.64 0.90
N GLU A 192 -3.88 -21.88 2.21
CA GLU A 192 -5.01 -21.55 3.09
C GLU A 192 -5.20 -20.04 3.18
N ASP A 193 -4.13 -19.28 3.48
CA ASP A 193 -4.15 -17.82 3.53
C ASP A 193 -4.65 -17.20 2.22
N PHE A 194 -4.17 -17.73 1.08
CA PHE A 194 -4.61 -17.26 -0.23
C PHE A 194 -6.09 -17.56 -0.49
N SER A 195 -6.57 -18.73 -0.07
CA SER A 195 -7.98 -19.11 -0.21
C SER A 195 -8.89 -18.25 0.66
N GLU A 196 -8.50 -17.95 1.89
CA GLU A 196 -9.23 -17.05 2.78
C GLU A 196 -9.24 -15.62 2.22
N TRP A 197 -8.08 -15.13 1.76
CA TRP A 197 -7.96 -13.84 1.11
C TRP A 197 -8.85 -13.72 -0.14
N ASP A 198 -8.82 -14.70 -1.06
CA ASP A 198 -9.64 -14.69 -2.27
C ASP A 198 -11.14 -14.74 -1.94
N ALA A 199 -11.54 -15.53 -0.95
CA ALA A 199 -12.93 -15.58 -0.49
C ALA A 199 -13.40 -14.24 0.09
N GLY A 200 -12.59 -13.61 0.97
CA GLY A 200 -12.87 -12.30 1.54
C GLY A 200 -12.98 -11.22 0.48
N ASN A 201 -12.03 -11.19 -0.47
CA ASN A 201 -11.99 -10.20 -1.54
C ASN A 201 -13.18 -10.33 -2.50
N ARG A 202 -13.65 -11.56 -2.76
CA ARG A 202 -14.84 -11.80 -3.58
C ARG A 202 -16.11 -11.29 -2.91
N GLU A 203 -16.28 -11.52 -1.61
CA GLU A 203 -17.43 -10.99 -0.88
C GLU A 203 -17.39 -9.47 -0.79
N GLU A 204 -16.22 -8.88 -0.49
CA GLU A 204 -16.07 -7.43 -0.50
C GLU A 204 -16.39 -6.84 -1.88
N ALA A 205 -15.84 -7.41 -2.96
CA ALA A 205 -16.14 -6.96 -4.32
C ALA A 205 -17.64 -7.04 -4.65
N LYS A 206 -18.34 -8.12 -4.24
CA LYS A 206 -19.80 -8.23 -4.41
C LYS A 206 -20.54 -7.12 -3.66
N THR A 207 -20.18 -6.87 -2.40
CA THR A 207 -20.83 -5.81 -1.59
C THR A 207 -20.59 -4.42 -2.19
N VAL A 208 -19.37 -4.13 -2.64
CA VAL A 208 -19.02 -2.86 -3.29
C VAL A 208 -19.81 -2.68 -4.58
N ILE A 209 -19.90 -3.71 -5.43
CA ILE A 209 -20.69 -3.66 -6.68
C ILE A 209 -22.18 -3.44 -6.37
N GLN A 210 -22.73 -4.14 -5.37
CA GLN A 210 -24.13 -4.00 -4.99
C GLN A 210 -24.42 -2.60 -4.45
N ASN A 211 -23.58 -2.08 -3.56
CA ASN A 211 -23.71 -0.73 -3.00
C ASN A 211 -23.60 0.33 -4.10
N HIS A 212 -22.67 0.18 -5.05
CA HIS A 212 -22.56 1.10 -6.18
C HIS A 212 -23.76 1.03 -7.10
N LYS A 213 -24.33 -0.16 -7.32
CA LYS A 213 -25.55 -0.32 -8.12
C LYS A 213 -26.73 0.39 -7.45
N GLU A 214 -26.96 0.16 -6.16
CA GLU A 214 -28.03 0.81 -5.40
C GLU A 214 -27.85 2.33 -5.35
N ALA A 215 -26.64 2.81 -5.09
CA ALA A 215 -26.33 4.24 -5.09
C ALA A 215 -26.55 4.88 -6.46
N ASN A 216 -26.16 4.21 -7.54
CA ASN A 216 -26.40 4.69 -8.90
C ASN A 216 -27.89 4.72 -9.25
N GLU A 217 -28.66 3.70 -8.85
CA GLU A 217 -30.12 3.66 -9.05
C GLU A 217 -30.80 4.81 -8.29
N GLN A 218 -30.41 5.04 -7.03
CA GLN A 218 -30.92 6.16 -6.23
C GLN A 218 -30.55 7.52 -6.84
N GLN A 219 -29.31 7.67 -7.31
CA GLN A 219 -28.86 8.88 -7.97
C GLN A 219 -29.60 9.12 -9.28
N ALA A 220 -29.81 8.10 -10.09
CA ALA A 220 -30.58 8.19 -11.34
C ALA A 220 -32.03 8.63 -11.06
N ILE A 221 -32.70 8.03 -10.08
CA ILE A 221 -34.07 8.42 -9.68
C ILE A 221 -34.11 9.88 -9.20
N THR A 222 -33.12 10.30 -8.42
CA THR A 222 -33.05 11.68 -7.91
C THR A 222 -32.78 12.67 -9.03
N GLN A 223 -31.91 12.32 -9.98
CA GLN A 223 -31.62 13.14 -11.15
C GLN A 223 -32.85 13.27 -12.06
N ASP A 224 -33.58 12.17 -12.31
CA ASP A 224 -34.82 12.19 -13.09
C ASP A 224 -35.87 13.09 -12.43
N LYS A 225 -36.11 12.94 -11.11
CA LYS A 225 -37.05 13.79 -10.38
C LYS A 225 -36.67 15.27 -10.45
N ASN A 226 -35.41 15.59 -10.23
CA ASN A 226 -34.91 16.97 -10.32
C ASN A 226 -35.03 17.51 -11.75
N PHE A 227 -34.82 16.67 -12.76
CA PHE A 227 -34.97 17.05 -14.16
C PHE A 227 -36.43 17.30 -14.51
N GLU A 228 -37.35 16.41 -14.12
CA GLU A 228 -38.80 16.58 -14.31
C GLU A 228 -39.33 17.83 -13.60
N GLU A 229 -38.87 18.10 -12.38
CA GLU A 229 -39.25 19.30 -11.63
C GLU A 229 -38.80 20.58 -12.36
N LYS A 230 -37.54 20.63 -12.80
CA LYS A 230 -37.03 21.76 -13.59
C LYS A 230 -37.74 21.90 -14.92
N LEU A 231 -38.05 20.80 -15.60
CA LEU A 231 -38.78 20.81 -16.85
C LEU A 231 -40.19 21.39 -16.65
N ARG A 232 -40.87 21.02 -15.56
CA ARG A 232 -42.17 21.59 -15.20
C ARG A 232 -42.07 23.08 -14.90
N GLU A 233 -41.08 23.50 -14.12
CA GLU A 233 -40.83 24.91 -13.78
C GLU A 233 -40.56 25.75 -15.04
N TRP A 234 -39.72 25.24 -15.95
CA TRP A 234 -39.46 25.89 -17.23
C TRP A 234 -40.71 25.96 -18.09
N ASN A 235 -41.49 24.89 -18.17
CA ASN A 235 -42.72 24.90 -18.95
C ASN A 235 -43.71 25.95 -18.41
N THR A 236 -43.90 26.01 -17.08
CA THR A 236 -44.74 27.03 -16.44
C THR A 236 -44.22 28.45 -16.72
N SER A 237 -42.90 28.65 -16.63
CA SER A 237 -42.27 29.95 -16.88
C SER A 237 -42.41 30.37 -18.35
N ILE A 238 -42.24 29.44 -19.29
CA ILE A 238 -42.41 29.67 -20.73
C ILE A 238 -43.86 30.01 -21.03
N THR A 239 -44.83 29.24 -20.51
CA THR A 239 -46.26 29.55 -20.70
C THR A 239 -46.63 30.91 -20.10
N ALA A 240 -46.12 31.26 -18.92
CA ALA A 240 -46.34 32.57 -18.32
C ALA A 240 -45.74 33.70 -19.18
N LEU A 241 -44.53 33.49 -19.70
CA LEU A 241 -43.86 34.45 -20.58
C LEU A 241 -44.61 34.61 -21.90
N GLU A 242 -45.05 33.51 -22.52
CA GLU A 242 -45.83 33.49 -23.75
C GLU A 242 -47.15 34.26 -23.59
N ASN A 243 -47.91 33.98 -22.52
CA ASN A 243 -49.13 34.70 -22.19
C ASN A 243 -48.88 36.20 -22.01
N THR A 244 -47.79 36.58 -21.32
CA THR A 244 -47.43 37.98 -21.10
C THR A 244 -47.09 38.68 -22.42
N TYR A 245 -46.36 38.01 -23.31
CA TYR A 245 -46.03 38.55 -24.63
C TYR A 245 -47.26 38.65 -25.55
N GLU A 246 -48.15 37.66 -25.51
CA GLU A 246 -49.41 37.71 -26.26
C GLU A 246 -50.26 38.90 -25.80
N GLU A 247 -50.40 39.11 -24.49
CA GLU A 247 -51.14 40.24 -23.94
C GLU A 247 -50.52 41.58 -24.31
N LYS A 248 -49.18 41.67 -24.26
CA LYS A 248 -48.43 42.83 -24.73
C LYS A 248 -48.72 43.11 -26.20
N LEU A 249 -48.64 42.10 -27.06
CA LEU A 249 -48.85 42.27 -28.51
C LEU A 249 -50.31 42.67 -28.82
N ARG A 250 -51.27 42.12 -28.06
CA ARG A 250 -52.70 42.47 -28.18
C ARG A 250 -52.96 43.94 -27.87
N LEU A 251 -52.28 44.49 -26.86
CA LEU A 251 -52.52 45.84 -26.33
C LEU A 251 -51.61 46.93 -26.94
N ASP A 252 -50.45 46.57 -27.48
CA ASP A 252 -49.50 47.51 -28.07
C ASP A 252 -50.07 48.26 -29.29
N LYS A 253 -50.73 47.54 -30.22
CA LYS A 253 -51.35 48.19 -31.40
C LYS A 253 -52.46 49.18 -31.01
N PRO A 254 -53.42 48.84 -30.12
CA PRO A 254 -54.38 49.81 -29.58
C PRO A 254 -53.72 51.01 -28.86
N ALA A 255 -52.71 50.79 -28.03
CA ALA A 255 -52.01 51.87 -27.34
C ALA A 255 -51.38 52.86 -28.34
N GLN A 256 -50.67 52.34 -29.35
CA GLN A 256 -50.10 53.16 -30.42
C GLN A 256 -51.17 53.90 -31.23
N TYR A 257 -52.35 53.29 -31.43
CA TYR A 257 -53.47 53.97 -32.09
C TYR A 257 -53.96 55.16 -31.26
N TRP A 258 -54.16 54.98 -29.95
CA TRP A 258 -54.60 56.06 -29.06
C TRP A 258 -53.60 57.19 -28.98
N ASN A 259 -52.29 56.88 -28.91
CA ASN A 259 -51.23 57.88 -28.99
C ASN A 259 -51.33 58.71 -30.29
N LYS A 260 -51.48 58.04 -31.44
CA LYS A 260 -51.64 58.71 -32.75
C LYS A 260 -52.92 59.54 -32.79
N ALA A 261 -54.02 59.05 -32.21
CA ALA A 261 -55.29 59.77 -32.12
C ALA A 261 -55.16 61.03 -31.26
N ALA A 262 -54.48 60.94 -30.10
CA ALA A 262 -54.20 62.07 -29.22
C ALA A 262 -53.40 63.16 -29.95
N VAL A 263 -52.32 62.78 -30.64
CA VAL A 263 -51.51 63.71 -31.45
C VAL A 263 -52.35 64.39 -32.54
N ARG A 264 -53.25 63.65 -33.19
CA ARG A 264 -54.15 64.19 -34.22
C ARG A 264 -55.14 65.21 -33.64
N TYR A 265 -55.81 64.87 -32.54
CA TYR A 265 -56.78 65.75 -31.90
C TYR A 265 -56.13 66.99 -31.27
N ASN A 266 -54.91 66.85 -30.74
CA ASN A 266 -54.13 68.00 -30.28
C ASN A 266 -53.90 69.01 -31.40
N LYS A 267 -53.44 68.54 -32.57
CA LYS A 267 -53.25 69.38 -33.76
C LYS A 267 -54.57 70.05 -34.17
N GLN A 268 -55.68 69.31 -34.18
CA GLN A 268 -57.00 69.85 -34.51
C GLN A 268 -57.46 70.92 -33.51
N GLY A 269 -57.27 70.71 -32.21
CA GLY A 269 -57.58 71.71 -31.18
C GLY A 269 -56.81 73.00 -31.41
N TRP A 270 -55.50 72.91 -31.67
CA TRP A 270 -54.67 74.07 -31.98
C TRP A 270 -55.06 74.77 -33.30
N THR A 271 -55.54 74.04 -34.31
CA THR A 271 -56.06 74.69 -35.53
C THR A 271 -57.29 75.55 -35.24
N TRP A 272 -58.21 75.08 -34.39
CA TRP A 272 -59.38 75.87 -33.99
C TRP A 272 -59.01 77.05 -33.09
N VAL A 273 -58.07 76.87 -32.16
CA VAL A 273 -57.52 77.98 -31.36
C VAL A 273 -56.92 79.04 -32.27
N THR A 274 -56.15 78.64 -33.27
CA THR A 274 -55.57 79.55 -34.26
C THR A 274 -56.68 80.27 -35.06
N ALA A 275 -57.73 79.57 -35.45
CA ALA A 275 -58.89 80.17 -36.13
C ALA A 275 -59.63 81.19 -35.24
N ILE A 276 -59.74 80.94 -33.92
CA ILE A 276 -60.30 81.91 -32.96
C ILE A 276 -59.41 83.16 -32.89
N VAL A 277 -58.09 83.00 -32.77
CA VAL A 277 -57.15 84.13 -32.72
C VAL A 277 -57.27 84.98 -33.99
N LEU A 278 -57.33 84.35 -35.16
CA LEU A 278 -57.53 85.05 -36.44
C LEU A 278 -58.89 85.75 -36.53
N LEU A 279 -59.97 85.11 -36.06
CA LEU A 279 -61.32 85.69 -36.01
C LEU A 279 -61.35 86.95 -35.12
N VAL A 280 -60.75 86.87 -33.93
CA VAL A 280 -60.67 87.99 -32.99
C VAL A 280 -59.81 89.11 -33.58
N PHE A 281 -58.68 88.79 -34.19
CA PHE A 281 -57.82 89.78 -34.86
C PHE A 281 -58.56 90.50 -35.99
N PHE A 282 -59.29 89.77 -36.84
CA PHE A 282 -60.10 90.37 -37.90
C PHE A 282 -61.24 91.24 -37.33
N ALA A 283 -61.91 90.78 -36.28
CA ALA A 283 -62.94 91.57 -35.60
C ALA A 283 -62.38 92.88 -35.02
N LEU A 284 -61.18 92.85 -34.42
CA LEU A 284 -60.51 94.03 -33.91
C LEU A 284 -60.14 95.04 -35.01
N ILE A 285 -59.63 94.58 -36.16
CA ILE A 285 -59.34 95.46 -37.30
C ILE A 285 -60.61 96.14 -37.80
N ASN A 286 -61.68 95.39 -38.03
CA ASN A 286 -62.96 95.95 -38.50
C ASN A 286 -63.56 96.91 -37.46
N PHE A 287 -63.44 96.60 -36.17
CA PHE A 287 -63.88 97.48 -35.10
C PHE A 287 -63.07 98.77 -35.04
N GLN A 288 -61.73 98.68 -35.16
CA GLN A 288 -60.85 99.85 -35.19
C GLN A 288 -61.17 100.75 -36.38
N ASP A 289 -61.33 100.19 -37.58
CA ASP A 289 -61.68 100.95 -38.78
C ASP A 289 -63.03 101.65 -38.62
N PHE A 290 -64.06 100.92 -38.18
CA PHE A 290 -65.37 101.48 -37.84
C PHE A 290 -65.28 102.61 -36.81
N PHE A 291 -64.52 102.41 -35.72
CA PHE A 291 -64.36 103.38 -34.64
C PHE A 291 -63.66 104.67 -35.12
N VAL A 292 -62.62 104.55 -35.94
CA VAL A 292 -61.92 105.70 -36.54
C VAL A 292 -62.82 106.46 -37.52
N HIS A 293 -63.59 105.76 -38.35
CA HIS A 293 -64.54 106.38 -39.27
C HIS A 293 -65.67 107.12 -38.53
N TRP A 294 -66.17 106.53 -37.44
CA TRP A 294 -67.17 107.15 -36.57
C TRP A 294 -66.64 108.43 -35.90
N LEU A 295 -65.42 108.38 -35.35
CA LEU A 295 -64.80 109.52 -34.64
C LEU A 295 -64.48 110.70 -35.57
N ASN A 296 -64.14 110.42 -36.83
CA ASN A 296 -63.86 111.44 -37.85
C ASN A 296 -65.11 112.07 -38.47
N GLY A 297 -66.32 111.71 -38.03
CA GLY A 297 -67.59 112.32 -38.50
C GLY A 297 -67.89 112.10 -39.99
N LYS A 298 -67.26 111.11 -40.62
CA LYS A 298 -67.56 110.72 -42.01
C LYS A 298 -68.93 110.06 -42.07
N GLU A 299 -69.66 110.20 -43.18
CA GLU A 299 -70.90 109.44 -43.39
C GLU A 299 -70.59 107.94 -43.39
N LEU A 300 -70.94 107.26 -42.29
CA LEU A 300 -70.87 105.82 -42.19
C LEU A 300 -71.98 105.21 -43.07
N GLU A 301 -71.69 104.12 -43.77
CA GLU A 301 -72.72 103.28 -44.41
C GLU A 301 -73.74 102.77 -43.38
N LEU A 302 -73.31 102.63 -42.12
CA LEU A 302 -74.13 102.24 -40.97
C LEU A 302 -74.40 103.44 -40.05
N LYS A 303 -75.58 104.06 -40.19
CA LYS A 303 -76.04 105.12 -39.28
C LYS A 303 -76.58 104.51 -37.98
N LEU A 304 -75.75 104.45 -36.93
CA LEU A 304 -76.14 103.94 -35.60
C LEU A 304 -77.30 104.73 -34.93
N ASN A 305 -77.58 105.95 -35.39
CA ASN A 305 -78.73 106.74 -34.91
C ASN A 305 -80.06 106.29 -35.56
N SER A 306 -80.03 105.39 -36.54
CA SER A 306 -81.22 104.79 -37.15
C SER A 306 -81.49 103.43 -36.51
N PHE A 307 -82.77 103.14 -36.25
CA PHE A 307 -83.23 101.83 -35.76
C PHE A 307 -82.71 100.67 -36.61
N GLN A 308 -82.65 100.86 -37.94
CA GLN A 308 -82.12 99.85 -38.87
C GLN A 308 -80.61 99.61 -38.70
N GLY A 309 -79.82 100.65 -38.39
CA GLY A 309 -78.37 100.56 -38.20
C GLY A 309 -77.99 99.83 -36.91
N VAL A 310 -78.73 100.09 -35.83
CA VAL A 310 -78.53 99.39 -34.54
C VAL A 310 -78.82 97.89 -34.68
N ILE A 311 -79.90 97.52 -35.36
CA ILE A 311 -80.26 96.12 -35.61
C ILE A 311 -79.19 95.42 -36.45
N LEU A 312 -78.71 96.07 -37.53
CA LEU A 312 -77.71 95.47 -38.41
C LEU A 312 -76.37 95.28 -37.69
N PHE A 313 -75.91 96.27 -36.91
CA PHE A 313 -74.71 96.16 -36.09
C PHE A 313 -74.84 95.04 -35.04
N GLY A 314 -75.97 94.99 -34.33
CA GLY A 314 -76.27 93.93 -33.37
C GLY A 314 -76.24 92.53 -33.98
N SER A 315 -76.76 92.37 -35.20
CA SER A 315 -76.72 91.11 -35.95
C SER A 315 -75.29 90.69 -36.32
N ILE A 316 -74.43 91.64 -36.73
CA ILE A 316 -73.02 91.36 -37.04
C ILE A 316 -72.28 90.90 -35.78
N VAL A 317 -72.42 91.63 -34.67
CA VAL A 317 -71.80 91.26 -33.39
C VAL A 317 -72.30 89.91 -32.89
N ALA A 318 -73.61 89.66 -32.97
CA ALA A 318 -74.19 88.36 -32.62
C ALA A 318 -73.65 87.24 -33.50
N THR A 319 -73.45 87.49 -34.80
CA THR A 319 -72.84 86.54 -35.74
C THR A 319 -71.41 86.20 -35.34
N TYR A 320 -70.58 87.20 -35.03
CA TYR A 320 -69.21 86.98 -34.55
C TYR A 320 -69.18 86.18 -33.24
N ALA A 321 -70.03 86.54 -32.28
CA ALA A 321 -70.15 85.82 -31.01
C ALA A 321 -70.59 84.36 -31.22
N PHE A 322 -71.50 84.11 -32.18
CA PHE A 322 -71.93 82.76 -32.54
C PHE A 322 -70.81 81.93 -33.17
N VAL A 323 -70.06 82.48 -34.12
CA VAL A 323 -68.90 81.81 -34.75
C VAL A 323 -67.81 81.53 -33.72
N LEU A 324 -67.50 82.50 -32.85
CA LEU A 324 -66.54 82.32 -31.76
C LEU A 324 -66.98 81.20 -30.81
N ARG A 325 -68.28 81.11 -30.48
CA ARG A 325 -68.84 80.03 -29.67
C ARG A 325 -68.69 78.67 -30.36
N ILE A 326 -68.91 78.59 -31.67
CA ILE A 326 -68.73 77.36 -32.45
C ILE A 326 -67.26 76.92 -32.43
N PHE A 327 -66.33 77.81 -32.76
CA PHE A 327 -64.91 77.46 -32.76
C PHE A 327 -64.40 77.11 -31.37
N SER A 328 -64.87 77.80 -30.32
CA SER A 328 -64.54 77.45 -28.94
C SER A 328 -65.03 76.05 -28.59
N ARG A 329 -66.27 75.69 -28.96
CA ARG A 329 -66.81 74.33 -28.77
C ARG A 329 -66.02 73.27 -29.54
N LEU A 330 -65.61 73.56 -30.77
CA LEU A 330 -64.80 72.65 -31.57
C LEU A 330 -63.39 72.47 -30.99
N ALA A 331 -62.75 73.54 -30.52
CA ALA A 331 -61.46 73.49 -29.84
C ALA A 331 -61.53 72.65 -28.55
N PHE A 332 -62.50 72.94 -27.67
CA PHE A 332 -62.72 72.15 -26.46
C PHE A 332 -63.01 70.69 -26.79
N SER A 333 -63.87 70.41 -27.78
CA SER A 333 -64.16 69.03 -28.20
C SER A 333 -62.90 68.29 -28.66
N SER A 334 -62.04 68.92 -29.47
CA SER A 334 -60.77 68.31 -29.87
C SER A 334 -59.82 68.08 -28.69
N PHE A 335 -59.71 69.01 -27.73
CA PHE A 335 -58.89 68.79 -26.54
C PHE A 335 -59.46 67.73 -25.59
N HIS A 336 -60.78 67.58 -25.50
CA HIS A 336 -61.42 66.48 -24.76
C HIS A 336 -61.11 65.13 -25.38
N LEU A 337 -61.27 65.00 -26.70
CA LEU A 337 -60.92 63.78 -27.43
C LEU A 337 -59.43 63.45 -27.36
N MET A 338 -58.56 64.47 -27.32
CA MET A 338 -57.13 64.28 -27.07
C MET A 338 -56.89 63.69 -25.68
N ARG A 339 -57.50 64.27 -24.64
CA ARG A 339 -57.30 63.83 -23.26
C ARG A 339 -57.85 62.42 -23.04
N ASP A 340 -59.04 62.11 -23.55
CA ASP A 340 -59.61 60.75 -23.52
C ASP A 340 -58.69 59.74 -24.22
N ALA A 341 -58.11 60.08 -25.38
CA ALA A 341 -57.14 59.22 -26.05
C ALA A 341 -55.84 59.02 -25.22
N GLN A 342 -55.33 60.06 -24.56
CA GLN A 342 -54.15 59.94 -23.67
C GLN A 342 -54.45 59.08 -22.43
N GLU A 343 -55.63 59.27 -21.83
CA GLU A 343 -56.07 58.46 -20.70
C GLU A 343 -56.16 56.98 -21.09
N ARG A 344 -56.72 56.66 -22.27
CA ARG A 344 -56.79 55.28 -22.81
C ARG A 344 -55.42 54.66 -23.13
N GLU A 345 -54.46 55.46 -23.57
CA GLU A 345 -53.09 55.00 -23.77
C GLU A 345 -52.42 54.66 -22.42
N GLN A 346 -52.48 55.58 -21.46
CA GLN A 346 -51.91 55.37 -20.12
C GLN A 346 -52.56 54.19 -19.39
N LEU A 347 -53.88 54.05 -19.53
CA LEU A 347 -54.66 52.88 -19.11
C LEU A 347 -54.06 51.58 -19.60
N THR A 348 -53.74 51.53 -20.90
CA THR A 348 -53.24 50.33 -21.54
C THR A 348 -51.86 49.96 -21.01
N TYR A 349 -50.98 50.95 -20.79
CA TYR A 349 -49.67 50.72 -20.19
C TYR A 349 -49.75 50.32 -18.72
N LEU A 350 -50.65 50.93 -17.94
CA LEU A 350 -50.87 50.57 -16.54
C LEU A 350 -51.43 49.15 -16.40
N TYR A 351 -52.41 48.78 -17.23
CA TYR A 351 -52.91 47.41 -17.29
C TYR A 351 -51.76 46.43 -17.60
N LEU A 352 -50.89 46.78 -18.55
CA LEU A 352 -49.76 45.93 -18.93
C LEU A 352 -48.70 45.83 -17.82
N SER A 353 -48.42 46.90 -17.08
CA SER A 353 -47.49 46.86 -15.94
C SER A 353 -48.04 46.04 -14.78
N LEU A 354 -49.34 46.18 -14.48
CA LEU A 354 -50.03 45.35 -13.47
C LEU A 354 -50.16 43.89 -13.91
N SER A 355 -50.18 43.61 -15.22
CA SER A 355 -50.16 42.24 -15.74
C SER A 355 -48.79 41.56 -15.60
N ASN A 356 -47.72 42.35 -15.68
CA ASN A 356 -46.36 41.85 -15.51
C ASN A 356 -46.03 41.53 -14.04
N GLU A 357 -46.67 42.21 -13.08
CA GLU A 357 -46.61 41.82 -11.66
C GLU A 357 -47.55 40.63 -11.41
N ALA A 358 -46.98 39.42 -11.43
CA ALA A 358 -47.67 38.13 -11.23
C ALA A 358 -48.45 37.99 -9.90
N ALA A 359 -48.49 39.01 -9.05
CA ALA A 359 -49.13 39.01 -7.74
C ALA A 359 -50.60 39.52 -7.76
N ILE A 360 -51.08 40.08 -8.89
CA ILE A 360 -52.42 40.71 -8.95
C ILE A 360 -53.35 39.90 -9.85
N ASP A 361 -54.31 39.23 -9.22
CA ASP A 361 -55.39 38.51 -9.90
C ASP A 361 -56.19 39.43 -10.84
N LYS A 362 -56.73 38.87 -11.91
CA LYS A 362 -57.46 39.60 -12.95
C LYS A 362 -58.63 40.41 -12.37
N GLU A 363 -59.36 39.87 -11.39
CA GLU A 363 -60.50 40.57 -10.77
C GLU A 363 -60.02 41.77 -9.93
N SER A 364 -58.91 41.59 -9.22
CA SER A 364 -58.26 42.68 -8.45
C SER A 364 -57.72 43.77 -9.38
N ARG A 365 -57.18 43.38 -10.53
CA ARG A 365 -56.70 44.31 -11.56
C ARG A 365 -57.84 45.16 -12.13
N ASP A 366 -58.96 44.53 -12.48
CA ASP A 366 -60.14 45.21 -13.01
C ASP A 366 -60.71 46.20 -11.97
N ILE A 367 -60.71 45.85 -10.68
CA ILE A 367 -61.14 46.74 -9.58
C ILE A 367 -60.18 47.91 -9.39
N VAL A 368 -58.86 47.67 -9.38
CA VAL A 368 -57.85 48.74 -9.23
C VAL A 368 -57.95 49.72 -10.39
N LEU A 369 -58.10 49.22 -11.62
CA LEU A 369 -58.35 50.07 -12.78
C LEU A 369 -59.67 50.83 -12.59
N GLN A 370 -60.78 50.16 -12.29
CA GLN A 370 -62.06 50.86 -12.11
C GLN A 370 -62.00 51.95 -11.02
N ALA A 371 -61.24 51.76 -9.95
CA ALA A 371 -61.03 52.75 -8.89
C ALA A 371 -60.15 53.92 -9.34
N LEU A 372 -59.02 53.65 -10.02
CA LEU A 372 -58.12 54.69 -10.57
C LEU A 372 -58.81 55.55 -11.63
N PHE A 373 -59.73 54.96 -12.38
CA PHE A 373 -60.49 55.59 -13.46
C PHE A 373 -61.88 56.06 -13.04
N SER A 374 -62.21 55.96 -11.75
CA SER A 374 -63.42 56.58 -11.23
C SER A 374 -63.30 58.11 -11.31
N ARG A 375 -64.38 58.75 -11.75
CA ARG A 375 -64.40 60.17 -12.10
C ARG A 375 -64.07 61.08 -10.91
N SER A 376 -63.09 61.98 -11.07
CA SER A 376 -63.07 63.22 -10.28
C SER A 376 -63.89 64.28 -11.02
N GLU A 377 -65.10 64.55 -10.53
CA GLU A 377 -66.01 65.50 -11.15
C GLU A 377 -65.45 66.92 -11.10
N THR A 378 -64.77 67.34 -12.16
CA THR A 378 -64.45 68.75 -12.38
C THR A 378 -65.64 69.39 -13.11
N GLY A 379 -66.34 70.27 -12.40
CA GLY A 379 -67.73 70.70 -12.64
C GLY A 379 -68.05 71.53 -13.89
N LEU A 380 -67.32 71.38 -14.99
CA LEU A 380 -67.63 72.10 -16.24
C LEU A 380 -68.45 71.28 -17.25
N LEU A 381 -68.51 69.95 -17.12
CA LEU A 381 -69.23 69.06 -18.06
C LEU A 381 -69.97 67.95 -17.31
N ALA A 382 -71.19 68.25 -16.83
CA ALA A 382 -72.01 67.32 -16.07
C ALA A 382 -72.70 66.22 -16.90
N GLN A 383 -72.41 66.08 -18.21
CA GLN A 383 -73.13 65.16 -19.10
C GLN A 383 -72.21 64.33 -20.01
N GLU A 384 -71.22 63.64 -19.44
CA GLU A 384 -70.54 62.57 -20.18
C GLU A 384 -70.73 61.23 -19.46
N HIS A 385 -71.07 60.20 -20.24
CA HIS A 385 -71.31 58.85 -19.76
C HIS A 385 -69.98 58.11 -19.59
N GLY A 386 -69.59 57.85 -18.33
CA GLY A 386 -68.45 57.02 -17.94
C GLY A 386 -68.77 56.19 -16.69
N PRO A 387 -67.98 55.15 -16.39
CA PRO A 387 -68.23 54.27 -15.24
C PRO A 387 -68.06 55.01 -13.90
N THR A 388 -69.02 54.83 -13.01
CA THR A 388 -69.02 55.40 -11.65
C THR A 388 -68.16 54.53 -10.70
N MET A 389 -67.58 55.14 -9.65
CA MET A 389 -66.79 54.42 -8.64
C MET A 389 -67.58 53.20 -8.11
N PRO A 390 -66.95 52.01 -7.98
CA PRO A 390 -67.57 50.89 -7.30
C PRO A 390 -67.89 51.28 -5.85
N GLY A 391 -69.15 51.14 -5.43
CA GLY A 391 -69.57 51.46 -4.07
C GLY A 391 -68.84 50.58 -3.06
N ILE A 392 -68.55 51.11 -1.86
CA ILE A 392 -67.83 50.44 -0.76
C ILE A 392 -68.38 49.02 -0.47
N ASP A 393 -69.67 48.78 -0.74
CA ASP A 393 -70.32 47.48 -0.57
C ASP A 393 -69.81 46.38 -1.52
N THR A 394 -69.32 46.75 -2.71
CA THR A 394 -68.71 45.80 -3.67
C THR A 394 -67.29 45.40 -3.27
N LEU A 395 -66.53 46.31 -2.64
CA LEU A 395 -65.18 46.04 -2.14
C LEU A 395 -65.18 45.12 -0.89
N LYS A 396 -66.22 45.19 -0.06
CA LYS A 396 -66.33 44.34 1.14
C LYS A 396 -66.54 42.86 0.84
N ASN A 397 -67.30 42.51 -0.20
CA ASN A 397 -67.62 41.12 -0.48
C ASN A 397 -66.43 40.34 -1.10
N THR A 398 -65.50 41.00 -1.76
CA THR A 398 -64.35 40.37 -2.43
C THR A 398 -63.16 40.13 -1.49
N VAL A 399 -63.02 40.91 -0.41
CA VAL A 399 -61.93 40.75 0.58
C VAL A 399 -62.21 39.61 1.57
N THR A 400 -63.46 39.12 1.65
CA THR A 400 -63.88 38.04 2.56
C THR A 400 -64.03 36.66 1.91
N LYS A 401 -63.46 36.42 0.74
CA LYS A 401 -63.44 35.09 0.12
C LYS A 401 -62.04 34.57 -0.13
#